data_AF-A0A523U0S1-F1
#
_entry.id   AF-A0A523U0S1-F1
#
_cell.length_a   1.000
_cell.length_b   1.000
_cell.length_c   1.000
_cell.angle_alpha   90.00
_cell.angle_beta   90.00
_cell.angle_gamma   90.00
#
_symmetry.space_group_name_H-M   'P 1'
#
loop_
_entity.id
_entity.type
_entity.pdbx_description
1 polymer ?
#
loop_
_entity_poly.entity_id
_entity_poly.type
_entity_poly.pdbx_seq_one_letter_code
_entity_poly.pdbx_strand_id
1 'polypeptide(L)'
;MYDYINATRQSYMHHDRWKGMPWEGDYHNNITWPSSHSWSDSLADQAQADADRLAGGGGGSPKGMPARFSQGMYIDGLGAANYQVTGLEKDGVQHDFLHKSGTARMAIHYYDPGEGPVLRQIGIGAADTGNGSTYWILLYGE
;
A
#
# COMPACT_ATOMS: atom_id res chain seq x y z
N MET A 1 -6.08 1.78 -11.03
CA MET A 1 -5.21 1.42 -9.88
C MET A 1 -5.52 0.02 -9.34
N TYR A 2 -6.78 -0.26 -8.97
CA TYR A 2 -7.19 -1.59 -8.47
C TYR A 2 -6.76 -2.76 -9.37
N ASP A 3 -7.16 -2.74 -10.66
CA ASP A 3 -6.79 -3.80 -11.61
C ASP A 3 -5.28 -3.94 -11.76
N TYR A 4 -4.57 -2.80 -11.74
CA TYR A 4 -3.11 -2.77 -11.83
C TYR A 4 -2.44 -3.48 -10.64
N ILE A 5 -2.88 -3.20 -9.41
CA ILE A 5 -2.34 -3.84 -8.20
C ILE A 5 -2.60 -5.35 -8.24
N ASN A 6 -3.83 -5.76 -8.58
CA ASN A 6 -4.18 -7.17 -8.65
C ASN A 6 -3.42 -7.90 -9.75
N ALA A 7 -3.33 -7.34 -10.96
CA ALA A 7 -2.53 -7.91 -12.05
C ALA A 7 -1.05 -8.04 -11.64
N THR A 8 -0.51 -7.03 -10.97
CA THR A 8 0.88 -7.04 -10.51
C THR A 8 1.12 -8.08 -9.41
N ARG A 9 0.24 -8.17 -8.41
CA ARG A 9 0.29 -9.22 -7.36
C ARG A 9 0.22 -10.62 -7.93
N GLN A 10 -0.62 -10.84 -8.94
CA GLN A 10 -0.70 -12.11 -9.67
C GLN A 10 0.60 -12.41 -10.41
N SER A 11 1.14 -11.43 -11.15
CA SER A 11 2.39 -11.61 -11.89
C SER A 11 3.56 -11.98 -10.98
N TYR A 12 3.56 -11.50 -9.73
CA TYR A 12 4.58 -11.77 -8.73
C TYR A 12 4.31 -13.01 -7.85
N MET A 13 3.31 -13.83 -8.13
CA MET A 13 3.02 -15.05 -7.35
C MET A 13 4.17 -16.06 -7.32
N HIS A 14 5.10 -16.00 -8.26
CA HIS A 14 6.27 -16.88 -8.31
C HIS A 14 7.41 -16.44 -7.37
N HIS A 15 7.28 -15.29 -6.70
CA HIS A 15 8.22 -14.85 -5.67
C HIS A 15 7.73 -15.24 -4.28
N ASP A 16 8.69 -15.49 -3.39
CA ASP A 16 8.43 -15.56 -1.96
C ASP A 16 7.77 -14.26 -1.47
N ARG A 17 6.87 -14.39 -0.51
CA ARG A 17 6.18 -13.27 0.11
C ARG A 17 7.04 -12.63 1.17
N TRP A 18 6.68 -11.41 1.56
CA TRP A 18 7.42 -10.64 2.56
C TRP A 18 6.57 -10.46 3.82
N LYS A 19 7.10 -10.91 4.96
CA LYS A 19 6.46 -10.73 6.27
C LYS A 19 7.20 -9.72 7.12
N GLY A 20 6.48 -9.14 8.09
CA GLY A 20 7.00 -8.08 8.96
C GLY A 20 7.03 -6.73 8.28
N MET A 21 7.75 -5.76 8.86
CA MET A 21 7.93 -4.45 8.25
C MET A 21 8.52 -4.63 6.84
N PRO A 22 7.93 -4.10 5.77
CA PRO A 22 8.56 -4.09 4.46
C PRO A 22 9.99 -3.53 4.58
N TRP A 23 10.94 -3.92 3.73
CA TRP A 23 12.38 -3.56 3.79
C TRP A 23 13.20 -3.92 5.05
N GLU A 24 12.57 -4.38 6.13
CA GLU A 24 13.24 -4.79 7.38
C GLU A 24 12.89 -6.20 7.85
N GLY A 25 11.82 -6.77 7.30
CA GLY A 25 11.38 -8.14 7.54
C GLY A 25 12.13 -9.17 6.68
N ASP A 26 11.43 -10.27 6.38
CA ASP A 26 12.02 -11.43 5.74
C ASP A 26 11.10 -12.04 4.67
N TYR A 27 11.72 -12.72 3.70
CA TYR A 27 10.99 -13.58 2.77
C TYR A 27 10.45 -14.83 3.46
N HIS A 28 9.28 -15.30 3.02
CA HIS A 28 8.68 -16.56 3.44
C HIS A 28 7.81 -17.18 2.34
N ASN A 29 7.53 -18.47 2.47
CA ASN A 29 6.73 -19.26 1.51
C ASN A 29 5.35 -19.68 2.06
N ASN A 30 5.01 -19.33 3.30
CA ASN A 30 3.67 -19.54 3.85
C ASN A 30 2.72 -18.43 3.37
N ILE A 31 2.04 -18.63 2.25
CA ILE A 31 1.17 -17.63 1.60
C ILE A 31 -0.24 -17.74 2.19
N THR A 32 -0.72 -16.68 2.84
CA THR A 32 -2.04 -16.62 3.47
C THR A 32 -2.98 -15.64 2.81
N TRP A 33 -2.47 -14.52 2.29
CA TRP A 33 -3.26 -13.54 1.58
C TRP A 33 -3.57 -14.00 0.16
N PRO A 34 -4.75 -13.66 -0.39
CA PRO A 34 -5.06 -14.02 -1.76
C PRO A 34 -4.13 -13.28 -2.74
N SER A 35 -3.95 -13.88 -3.91
CA SER A 35 -3.18 -13.27 -5.00
C SER A 35 -3.92 -12.06 -5.63
N SER A 36 -5.24 -12.00 -5.47
CA SER A 36 -6.08 -10.86 -5.82
C SER A 36 -7.05 -10.55 -4.70
N HIS A 37 -7.25 -9.26 -4.41
CA HIS A 37 -8.23 -8.79 -3.44
C HIS A 37 -9.50 -8.36 -4.16
N SER A 38 -10.65 -8.52 -3.51
CA SER A 38 -11.91 -7.92 -3.98
C SER A 38 -11.98 -6.44 -3.62
N TRP A 39 -12.62 -5.64 -4.46
CA TRP A 39 -12.90 -4.24 -4.15
C TRP A 39 -13.86 -4.11 -2.96
N SER A 40 -13.66 -3.08 -2.12
CA SER A 40 -14.54 -2.74 -1.01
C SER A 40 -14.80 -1.24 -0.96
N ASP A 41 -16.06 -0.84 -1.16
CA ASP A 41 -16.46 0.57 -1.18
C ASP A 41 -16.21 1.23 0.18
N SER A 42 -16.46 0.52 1.28
CA SER A 42 -16.24 1.07 2.63
C SER A 42 -14.76 1.32 2.93
N LEU A 43 -13.86 0.47 2.43
CA LEU A 43 -12.41 0.71 2.53
C LEU A 43 -11.99 1.82 1.58
N ALA A 44 -12.61 1.92 0.39
CA ALA A 44 -12.30 2.96 -0.58
C ALA A 44 -12.71 4.35 -0.07
N ASP A 45 -13.88 4.48 0.56
CA ASP A 45 -14.33 5.71 1.21
C ASP A 45 -13.36 6.14 2.31
N GLN A 46 -12.89 5.21 3.13
CA GLN A 46 -11.88 5.47 4.16
C GLN A 46 -10.54 5.90 3.56
N ALA A 47 -10.09 5.21 2.52
CA ALA A 47 -8.86 5.51 1.81
C ALA A 47 -8.94 6.89 1.14
N GLN A 48 -10.07 7.23 0.53
CA GLN A 48 -10.31 8.53 -0.10
C GLN A 48 -10.33 9.65 0.93
N ALA A 49 -11.04 9.46 2.06
CA ALA A 49 -11.05 10.43 3.14
C ALA A 49 -9.65 10.71 3.70
N ASP A 50 -8.79 9.68 3.78
CA ASP A 50 -7.40 9.87 4.22
C ASP A 50 -6.56 10.57 3.14
N ALA A 51 -6.78 10.26 1.85
CA ALA A 51 -6.12 10.96 0.75
C ALA A 51 -6.48 12.45 0.74
N ASP A 52 -7.76 12.79 0.84
CA ASP A 52 -8.27 14.17 0.88
C ASP A 52 -7.72 14.93 2.09
N ARG A 53 -7.65 14.27 3.27
CA ARG A 53 -7.04 14.84 4.49
C ARG A 53 -5.57 15.21 4.26
N LEU A 54 -4.82 14.38 3.55
CA LEU A 54 -3.40 14.64 3.27
C LEU A 54 -3.23 15.73 2.20
N ALA A 55 -4.08 15.74 1.17
CA ALA A 55 -4.00 16.69 0.07
C ALA A 55 -4.48 18.11 0.44
N GLY A 56 -5.44 18.23 1.37
CA GLY A 56 -6.09 19.50 1.75
C GLY A 56 -5.20 20.54 2.45
N GLY A 57 -3.88 20.36 2.50
CA GLY A 57 -2.91 21.36 3.01
C GLY A 57 -2.96 21.63 4.52
N GLY A 58 -3.88 21.00 5.26
CA GLY A 58 -4.15 21.25 6.69
C GLY A 58 -3.15 20.62 7.67
N GLY A 59 -1.99 20.14 7.23
CA GLY A 59 -0.94 19.64 8.13
C GLY A 59 -1.10 18.20 8.62
N GLY A 60 -1.87 17.37 7.91
CA GLY A 60 -1.94 15.95 8.21
C GLY A 60 -0.67 15.22 7.81
N SER A 61 0.02 14.58 8.76
CA SER A 61 1.07 13.62 8.44
C SER A 61 0.46 12.30 7.93
N PRO A 62 1.14 11.58 7.02
CA PRO A 62 0.83 10.19 6.72
C PRO A 62 0.85 9.33 7.99
N LYS A 63 -0.01 8.30 8.03
CA LYS A 63 -0.04 7.35 9.14
C LYS A 63 1.10 6.34 9.02
N GLY A 64 1.52 5.82 10.16
CA GLY A 64 2.48 4.73 10.23
C GLY A 64 3.93 5.16 10.05
N MET A 65 4.78 4.21 9.66
CA MET A 65 6.23 4.38 9.61
C MET A 65 6.69 4.70 8.18
N PRO A 66 7.61 5.67 8.00
CA PRO A 66 8.13 6.02 6.69
C PRO A 66 9.00 4.90 6.14
N ALA A 67 8.96 4.73 4.83
CA ALA A 67 9.80 3.78 4.14
C ALA A 67 11.26 4.25 4.09
N ARG A 68 12.19 3.37 4.47
CA ARG A 68 13.62 3.71 4.60
C ARG A 68 14.25 4.22 3.31
N PHE A 69 13.80 3.70 2.17
CA PHE A 69 14.38 3.95 0.85
C PHE A 69 13.38 4.58 -0.14
N SER A 70 12.31 5.20 0.35
CA SER A 70 11.36 5.94 -0.49
C SER A 70 11.02 7.28 0.16
N GLN A 71 10.98 8.33 -0.66
CA GLN A 71 10.62 9.69 -0.25
C GLN A 71 9.13 9.92 -0.47
N GLY A 72 8.31 9.29 0.37
CA GLY A 72 6.87 9.55 0.37
C GLY A 72 6.00 8.34 0.63
N MET A 73 6.57 7.16 0.89
CA MET A 73 5.80 5.98 1.25
C MET A 73 5.78 5.76 2.77
N TYR A 74 4.61 5.42 3.30
CA TYR A 74 4.38 5.12 4.71
C TYR A 74 3.51 3.88 4.86
N ILE A 75 3.74 3.13 5.94
CA ILE A 75 3.04 1.88 6.20
C ILE A 75 2.50 1.86 7.62
N ASP A 76 1.22 1.55 7.73
CA ASP A 76 0.51 1.40 9.00
C ASP A 76 -0.21 0.05 9.07
N GLY A 77 -0.50 -0.42 10.27
CA GLY A 77 -1.34 -1.62 10.48
C GLY A 77 -0.65 -2.96 10.16
N LEU A 78 0.67 -3.06 10.35
CA LEU A 78 1.37 -4.35 10.22
C LEU A 78 0.78 -5.40 11.17
N GLY A 79 0.33 -6.53 10.62
CA GLY A 79 -0.29 -7.62 11.39
C GLY A 79 -1.64 -7.27 12.04
N ALA A 80 -2.27 -6.16 11.64
CA ALA A 80 -3.58 -5.74 12.13
C ALA A 80 -4.72 -6.16 11.18
N ALA A 81 -5.96 -5.93 11.61
CA ALA A 81 -7.16 -6.19 10.79
C ALA A 81 -7.26 -5.28 9.55
N ASN A 82 -6.51 -4.18 9.54
CA ASN A 82 -6.35 -3.31 8.38
C ASN A 82 -4.85 -3.03 8.16
N TYR A 83 -4.44 -3.00 6.91
CA TYR A 83 -3.07 -2.66 6.50
C TYR A 83 -3.13 -1.51 5.50
N GLN A 84 -2.43 -0.42 5.79
CA GLN A 84 -2.46 0.79 4.96
C GLN A 84 -1.08 1.06 4.36
N VAL A 85 -1.05 1.27 3.04
CA VAL A 85 0.10 1.82 2.32
C VAL A 85 -0.27 3.22 1.83
N THR A 86 0.46 4.21 2.30
CA THR A 86 0.35 5.60 1.82
C THR A 86 1.51 5.89 0.90
N GLY A 87 1.27 6.54 -0.24
CA GLY A 87 2.33 7.01 -1.12
C GLY A 87 2.06 8.41 -1.65
N LEU A 88 3.11 9.21 -1.73
CA LEU A 88 3.11 10.48 -2.45
C LEU A 88 3.78 10.29 -3.81
N GLU A 89 2.99 10.35 -4.86
CA GLU A 89 3.49 10.43 -6.23
C GLU A 89 3.75 11.90 -6.56
N LYS A 90 4.99 12.26 -6.87
CA LYS A 90 5.36 13.63 -7.27
C LYS A 90 5.61 13.66 -8.77
N ASP A 91 5.16 14.72 -9.45
CA ASP A 91 5.47 14.90 -10.87
C ASP A 91 6.99 14.87 -11.11
N GLY A 92 7.38 14.21 -12.18
CA GLY A 92 8.78 13.97 -12.55
C GLY A 92 9.54 12.96 -11.67
N VAL A 93 8.96 12.42 -10.59
CA VAL A 93 9.61 11.42 -9.71
C VAL A 93 8.96 10.06 -9.91
N GLN A 94 9.46 9.30 -10.90
CA GLN A 94 8.87 8.02 -11.33
C GLN A 94 8.97 6.86 -10.32
N HIS A 95 9.61 7.04 -9.16
CA HIS A 95 10.25 5.90 -8.48
C HIS A 95 9.46 5.23 -7.35
N ASP A 96 8.45 5.87 -6.77
CA ASP A 96 8.19 5.53 -5.37
C ASP A 96 6.98 4.64 -5.11
N PHE A 97 5.93 4.69 -5.93
CA PHE A 97 4.67 4.08 -5.52
C PHE A 97 4.28 2.79 -6.25
N LEU A 98 4.64 2.60 -7.53
CA LEU A 98 3.92 1.60 -8.34
C LEU A 98 4.67 0.36 -8.80
N HIS A 99 6.01 0.29 -8.77
CA HIS A 99 6.78 -0.96 -8.99
C HIS A 99 8.29 -0.75 -9.06
N LYS A 100 8.73 0.49 -9.36
CA LYS A 100 10.14 0.77 -9.66
C LYS A 100 11.05 0.73 -8.43
N SER A 101 10.49 0.72 -7.22
CA SER A 101 11.25 0.50 -5.98
C SER A 101 11.02 -0.92 -5.44
N GLY A 102 12.08 -1.55 -4.92
CA GLY A 102 11.95 -2.81 -4.17
C GLY A 102 11.06 -2.65 -2.94
N THR A 103 11.11 -1.47 -2.34
CA THR A 103 10.30 -1.04 -1.21
C THR A 103 8.80 -1.10 -1.51
N ALA A 104 8.33 -0.53 -2.63
CA ALA A 104 6.93 -0.60 -3.03
C ALA A 104 6.50 -2.05 -3.35
N ARG A 105 7.39 -2.83 -3.99
CA ARG A 105 7.12 -4.25 -4.24
C ARG A 105 6.91 -5.03 -2.95
N MET A 106 7.77 -4.84 -1.95
CA MET A 106 7.62 -5.47 -0.64
C MET A 106 6.32 -5.05 0.06
N ALA A 107 5.98 -3.76 0.03
CA ALA A 107 4.80 -3.23 0.73
C ALA A 107 3.46 -3.60 0.06
N ILE A 108 3.39 -3.53 -1.27
CA ILE A 108 2.11 -3.61 -1.99
C ILE A 108 1.91 -5.01 -2.58
N HIS A 109 2.97 -5.57 -3.17
CA HIS A 109 2.83 -6.75 -4.02
C HIS A 109 3.25 -8.05 -3.32
N TYR A 110 4.25 -7.99 -2.44
CA TYR A 110 4.79 -9.17 -1.75
C TYR A 110 4.26 -9.31 -0.34
N TYR A 111 3.72 -8.25 0.26
CA TYR A 111 3.29 -8.29 1.65
C TYR A 111 2.25 -9.39 1.88
N ASP A 112 2.58 -10.23 2.84
CA ASP A 112 1.78 -11.30 3.41
C ASP A 112 2.36 -11.52 4.82
N PRO A 113 1.58 -11.40 5.90
CA PRO A 113 2.15 -11.54 7.23
C PRO A 113 2.52 -13.00 7.56
N GLY A 114 2.02 -13.98 6.79
CA GLY A 114 2.18 -15.42 7.03
C GLY A 114 1.42 -15.94 8.25
N GLU A 115 1.32 -15.15 9.31
CA GLU A 115 0.52 -15.39 10.51
C GLU A 115 -0.30 -14.13 10.82
N GLY A 116 -1.54 -14.30 11.28
CA GLY A 116 -2.45 -13.20 11.61
C GLY A 116 -3.64 -13.07 10.66
N PRO A 117 -4.28 -11.88 10.60
CA PRO A 117 -5.47 -11.65 9.78
C PRO A 117 -5.19 -11.87 8.29
N VAL A 118 -6.15 -12.51 7.62
CA VAL A 118 -6.12 -12.69 6.16
C VAL A 118 -6.97 -11.61 5.53
N LEU A 119 -6.32 -10.59 4.98
CA LEU A 119 -7.01 -9.48 4.34
C LEU A 119 -7.39 -9.90 2.91
N ARG A 120 -8.67 -9.77 2.56
CA ARG A 120 -9.22 -10.23 1.28
C ARG A 120 -9.76 -9.09 0.43
N GLN A 121 -9.93 -7.93 1.04
CA GLN A 121 -10.49 -6.75 0.43
C GLN A 121 -9.43 -5.65 0.28
N ILE A 122 -9.66 -4.77 -0.68
CA ILE A 122 -8.89 -3.54 -0.86
C ILE A 122 -9.82 -2.38 -1.22
N GLY A 123 -9.55 -1.23 -0.61
CA GLY A 123 -10.05 0.07 -1.02
C GLY A 123 -8.90 0.98 -1.42
N ILE A 124 -9.12 1.85 -2.39
CA ILE A 124 -8.10 2.76 -2.89
C ILE A 124 -8.65 4.17 -2.96
N GLY A 125 -7.91 5.12 -2.41
CA GLY A 125 -8.18 6.55 -2.47
C GLY A 125 -7.04 7.30 -3.14
N ALA A 126 -7.37 8.42 -3.79
CA ALA A 126 -6.38 9.29 -4.41
C ALA A 126 -6.80 10.76 -4.35
N ALA A 127 -5.85 11.66 -4.04
CA ALA A 127 -6.13 13.08 -3.98
C ALA A 127 -4.95 13.90 -4.52
N ASP A 128 -5.26 14.81 -5.45
CA ASP A 128 -4.32 15.79 -5.99
C ASP A 128 -4.02 16.87 -4.94
N THR A 129 -2.75 17.15 -4.72
CA THR A 129 -2.26 18.17 -3.78
C THR A 129 -2.36 19.59 -4.34
N GLY A 130 -2.76 19.76 -5.60
CA GLY A 130 -2.84 21.04 -6.30
C GLY A 130 -1.49 21.61 -6.76
N ASN A 131 -0.40 20.86 -6.58
CA ASN A 131 0.96 21.25 -6.96
C ASN A 131 1.67 20.19 -7.83
N GLY A 132 0.89 19.38 -8.55
CA GLY A 132 1.41 18.31 -9.40
C GLY A 132 1.89 17.09 -8.60
N SER A 133 1.33 16.85 -7.41
CA SER A 133 1.54 15.59 -6.69
C SER A 133 0.20 14.94 -6.38
N THR A 134 0.21 13.63 -6.17
CA THR A 134 -0.98 12.87 -5.82
C THR A 134 -0.67 12.00 -4.62
N TYR A 135 -1.47 12.14 -3.57
CA TYR A 135 -1.50 11.15 -2.51
C TYR A 135 -2.34 9.96 -2.96
N TRP A 136 -1.80 8.77 -2.74
CA TRP A 136 -2.47 7.51 -2.94
C TRP A 136 -2.53 6.73 -1.63
N ILE A 137 -3.69 6.14 -1.34
CA ILE A 137 -3.91 5.30 -0.17
C ILE A 137 -4.41 3.94 -0.66
N LEU A 138 -3.69 2.87 -0.34
CA LEU A 138 -4.18 1.50 -0.46
C LEU A 138 -4.51 1.03 0.94
N LEU A 139 -5.76 0.64 1.16
CA LEU A 139 -6.24 0.11 2.43
C LEU A 139 -6.72 -1.32 2.22
N TYR A 140 -6.04 -2.27 2.85
CA TYR A 140 -6.40 -3.68 2.86
C TYR A 140 -7.18 -4.00 4.13
N GLY A 141 -8.17 -4.88 4.02
CA GLY A 141 -9.03 -5.32 5.13
C GLY A 141 -9.64 -6.70 4.89
N GLU A 142 -10.37 -7.22 5.88
CA GLU A 142 -11.06 -8.53 5.82
C GLU A 142 -12.20 -8.59 4.79
#